data_AF-A0A1I7LNC8-F1
#
_entry.id   AF-A0A1I7LNC8-F1
#
_cell.length_a   1.000
_cell.length_b   1.000
_cell.length_c   1.000
_cell.angle_alpha   90.00
_cell.angle_beta   90.00
_cell.angle_gamma   90.00
#
_symmetry.space_group_name_H-M   'P 1'
#
loop_
_entity.id
_entity.type
_entity.pdbx_description
1 polymer ?
#
loop_
_entity_poly.entity_id
_entity_poly.type
_entity_poly.pdbx_seq_one_letter_code
_entity_poly.pdbx_strand_id
1 'polypeptide(L)'
;MNFSNELTDWLCLSRTGASLHAQSPAACRAQHCRLCDQPLGVINDALPCLHWLTTPYCKSVRMASVFANYPVVEVVRYVLIWTRSETRRHSARHLRCASRGGATEIHIAFRNRSWSFLLEGEHDAAFEYNSGRSGFGFRIPLTLRDGEEEALRQLSRLG
;
A
#
# COMPACT_ATOMS: atom_id res chain seq x y z
N MET A 1 10.40 6.44 16.63
CA MET A 1 9.62 5.31 17.15
C MET A 1 10.39 4.05 16.80
N ASN A 2 10.81 3.27 17.80
CA ASN A 2 11.31 1.91 17.59
C ASN A 2 10.10 1.05 17.25
N PHE A 3 10.08 0.46 16.05
CA PHE A 3 9.04 -0.49 15.67
C PHE A 3 9.21 -1.77 16.48
N SER A 4 8.12 -2.46 16.80
CA SER A 4 8.22 -3.80 17.38
C SER A 4 8.95 -4.73 16.40
N ASN A 5 9.73 -5.68 16.94
CA ASN A 5 10.37 -6.71 16.12
C ASN A 5 9.32 -7.47 15.28
N GLU A 6 8.10 -7.60 15.81
CA GLU A 6 6.95 -8.24 15.17
C GLU A 6 6.52 -7.58 13.86
N LEU A 7 6.52 -6.23 13.76
CA LEU A 7 6.22 -5.55 12.49
C LEU A 7 7.33 -5.79 11.46
N THR A 8 8.58 -5.87 11.90
CA THR A 8 9.71 -6.17 11.00
C THR A 8 9.60 -7.59 10.47
N ASP A 9 9.28 -8.55 11.34
CA ASP A 9 9.08 -9.95 10.97
C ASP A 9 7.88 -10.13 10.04
N TRP A 10 6.75 -9.46 10.30
CA TRP A 10 5.57 -9.48 9.43
C TRP A 10 5.88 -8.99 8.00
N LEU A 11 6.74 -7.97 7.88
CA LEU A 11 7.21 -7.49 6.58
C LEU A 11 8.24 -8.44 5.94
N CYS A 12 9.10 -9.09 6.73
CA CYS A 12 10.11 -10.05 6.27
C CYS A 12 9.54 -11.40 5.80
N LEU A 13 8.44 -11.88 6.40
CA LEU A 13 7.75 -13.11 6.02
C LEU A 13 7.19 -13.07 4.59
N SER A 14 7.02 -11.87 4.04
CA SER A 14 6.46 -11.63 2.71
C SER A 14 7.52 -11.44 1.62
N ARG A 15 8.52 -12.33 1.48
CA ARG A 15 9.43 -12.34 0.31
C ARG A 15 8.73 -12.64 -1.04
N THR A 16 7.49 -12.19 -1.19
CA THR A 16 6.73 -12.06 -2.42
C THR A 16 7.36 -11.00 -3.32
N GLY A 17 6.96 -10.97 -4.59
CA GLY A 17 7.41 -9.96 -5.54
C GLY A 17 7.16 -8.51 -5.06
N ALA A 18 6.16 -8.28 -4.21
CA ALA A 18 5.76 -6.94 -3.73
C ALA A 18 6.78 -6.31 -2.77
N SER A 19 7.41 -7.08 -1.88
CA SER A 19 8.41 -6.58 -0.93
C SER A 19 9.72 -6.22 -1.63
N LEU A 20 10.18 -7.07 -2.57
CA LEU A 20 11.29 -6.75 -3.48
C LEU A 20 11.00 -5.52 -4.34
N HIS A 21 9.75 -5.37 -4.79
CA HIS A 21 9.28 -4.24 -5.59
C HIS A 21 9.34 -2.91 -4.82
N ALA A 22 8.97 -2.91 -3.55
CA ALA A 22 8.99 -1.72 -2.69
C ALA A 22 10.39 -1.33 -2.19
N GLN A 23 11.32 -2.28 -2.10
CA GLN A 23 12.71 -2.04 -1.66
C GLN A 23 13.61 -1.52 -2.76
N SER A 24 13.27 -1.77 -4.04
CA SER A 24 13.95 -1.11 -5.14
C SER A 24 13.67 0.38 -5.00
N PRO A 25 14.70 1.24 -4.81
CA PRO A 25 14.50 2.67 -4.88
C PRO A 25 13.76 2.93 -6.19
N ALA A 26 12.67 3.68 -6.12
CA ALA A 26 12.12 4.30 -7.32
C ALA A 26 13.23 5.25 -7.79
N ALA A 27 14.19 4.71 -8.53
CA ALA A 27 15.17 5.52 -9.19
C ALA A 27 14.32 6.40 -10.10
N CYS A 28 14.16 7.67 -9.74
CA CYS A 28 13.60 8.76 -10.55
C CYS A 28 14.27 8.90 -11.94
N ARG A 29 15.06 7.92 -12.38
CA ARG A 29 15.81 7.82 -13.63
C ARG A 29 15.58 6.48 -14.37
N ALA A 30 14.86 5.52 -13.79
CA ALA A 30 14.59 4.25 -14.46
C ALA A 30 13.45 4.44 -15.47
N GLN A 31 13.67 4.04 -16.72
CA GLN A 31 12.61 4.06 -17.75
C GLN A 31 11.61 2.91 -17.56
N HIS A 32 12.01 1.84 -16.88
CA HIS A 32 11.24 0.60 -16.69
C HIS A 32 11.22 0.18 -15.21
N CYS A 33 10.13 -0.45 -14.80
CA CYS A 33 10.02 -1.13 -13.52
C CYS A 33 10.95 -2.36 -13.53
N ARG A 34 11.89 -2.47 -12.60
CA ARG A 34 12.90 -3.54 -12.60
C ARG A 34 12.36 -4.96 -12.34
N LEU A 35 11.06 -5.13 -12.09
CA LEU A 35 10.46 -6.44 -11.81
C LEU A 35 9.42 -6.89 -12.83
N CYS A 36 8.60 -5.98 -13.37
CA CYS A 36 7.70 -6.32 -14.47
C CYS A 36 8.23 -5.87 -15.85
N ASP A 37 9.39 -5.21 -15.87
CA ASP A 37 10.05 -4.59 -17.03
C ASP A 37 9.14 -3.63 -17.83
N GLN A 38 8.00 -3.24 -17.26
CA GLN A 38 7.08 -2.31 -17.90
C GLN A 38 7.62 -0.89 -17.79
N PRO A 39 7.50 -0.05 -18.84
CA PRO A 39 7.95 1.32 -18.76
C PRO A 39 7.20 2.07 -17.64
N LEU A 40 7.92 2.74 -16.75
CA LEU A 40 7.30 3.52 -15.66
C LEU A 40 6.47 4.72 -16.19
N GLY A 41 6.70 5.10 -17.45
CA GLY A 41 5.93 6.11 -18.17
C GLY A 41 4.77 5.55 -19.01
N VAL A 42 4.68 4.23 -19.20
CA VAL A 42 3.62 3.60 -20.00
C VAL A 42 2.62 2.94 -19.06
N ILE A 43 1.35 3.28 -19.25
CA ILE A 43 0.25 2.69 -18.51
C ILE A 43 -0.29 1.54 -19.34
N ASN A 44 -0.13 0.32 -18.84
CA ASN A 44 -0.74 -0.88 -19.42
C ASN A 44 -1.80 -1.41 -18.45
N ASP A 45 -3.06 -1.04 -18.69
CA ASP A 45 -4.18 -1.46 -17.82
C ASP A 45 -4.40 -2.98 -17.80
N ALA A 46 -3.84 -3.73 -18.77
CA ALA A 46 -3.84 -5.19 -18.79
C ALA A 46 -2.77 -5.82 -17.89
N LEU A 47 -1.77 -5.06 -17.45
CA LEU A 47 -0.68 -5.50 -16.57
C LEU A 47 -0.49 -4.50 -15.42
N PRO A 48 -1.43 -4.45 -14.46
CA PRO A 48 -1.35 -3.50 -13.35
C PRO A 48 -0.13 -3.77 -12.48
N CYS A 49 0.52 -2.69 -12.06
CA CYS A 49 1.73 -2.77 -11.25
C CYS A 49 1.59 -1.96 -9.96
N LEU A 50 2.10 -2.51 -8.86
CA LEU A 50 2.09 -1.87 -7.54
C LEU A 50 2.78 -0.48 -7.54
N HIS A 51 3.68 -0.17 -8.49
CA HIS A 51 4.35 1.14 -8.50
C HIS A 51 3.37 2.29 -8.71
N TRP A 52 2.23 2.03 -9.36
CA TRP A 52 1.19 3.01 -9.57
C TRP A 52 0.66 3.60 -8.26
N LEU A 53 0.66 2.83 -7.16
CA LEU A 53 0.27 3.30 -5.81
C LEU A 53 1.07 4.52 -5.37
N THR A 54 2.26 4.70 -5.94
CA THR A 54 3.25 5.71 -5.56
C THR A 54 3.50 6.75 -6.66
N THR A 55 2.73 6.71 -7.74
CA THR A 55 2.80 7.71 -8.83
C THR A 55 1.93 8.94 -8.52
N PRO A 56 2.35 10.15 -8.92
CA PRO A 56 1.62 11.38 -8.62
C PRO A 56 0.32 11.56 -9.42
N TYR A 57 0.06 10.72 -10.43
CA TYR A 57 -1.11 10.80 -11.32
C TYR A 57 -1.96 9.52 -11.27
N CYS A 58 -2.02 8.87 -10.12
CA CYS A 58 -2.85 7.69 -9.91
C CYS A 58 -4.34 8.02 -10.09
N LYS A 59 -5.01 7.30 -10.99
CA LYS A 59 -6.47 7.35 -11.19
C LYS A 59 -7.13 6.23 -10.39
N SER A 60 -8.38 6.42 -9.97
CA SER A 60 -9.16 5.40 -9.22
C SER A 60 -9.21 4.05 -9.95
N VAL A 61 -9.45 4.07 -11.27
CA VAL A 61 -9.49 2.87 -12.12
C VAL A 61 -8.19 2.07 -12.03
N ARG A 62 -7.03 2.73 -11.98
CA ARG A 62 -5.73 2.04 -11.90
C ARG A 62 -5.51 1.39 -10.54
N MET A 63 -5.99 2.03 -9.47
CA MET A 63 -5.97 1.40 -8.15
C MET A 63 -6.92 0.21 -8.09
N ALA A 64 -8.12 0.34 -8.66
CA ALA A 64 -9.03 -0.78 -8.78
C ALA A 64 -8.40 -1.96 -9.54
N SER A 65 -7.66 -1.72 -10.63
CA SER A 65 -6.91 -2.77 -11.34
C SER A 65 -5.82 -3.42 -10.49
N VAL A 66 -5.15 -2.65 -9.62
CA VAL A 66 -4.18 -3.21 -8.65
C VAL A 66 -4.91 -4.12 -7.66
N PHE A 67 -6.00 -3.67 -7.04
CA PHE A 67 -6.73 -4.51 -6.08
C PHE A 67 -7.43 -5.72 -6.71
N ALA A 68 -7.74 -5.68 -8.01
CA ALA A 68 -8.24 -6.85 -8.73
C ALA A 68 -7.18 -7.95 -8.90
N ASN A 69 -5.89 -7.57 -8.98
CA ASN A 69 -4.81 -8.50 -9.32
C ASN A 69 -3.94 -8.90 -8.11
N TYR A 70 -3.80 -8.02 -7.13
CA TYR A 70 -2.98 -8.23 -5.94
C TYR A 70 -3.85 -8.39 -4.69
N PRO A 71 -3.49 -9.31 -3.78
CA PRO A 71 -4.06 -9.32 -2.44
C PRO A 71 -3.91 -7.94 -1.77
N VAL A 72 -4.95 -7.45 -1.09
CA VAL A 72 -4.92 -6.22 -0.29
C VAL A 72 -3.74 -6.22 0.70
N VAL A 73 -3.46 -7.36 1.33
CA VAL A 73 -2.34 -7.46 2.28
C VAL A 73 -0.98 -7.17 1.62
N GLU A 74 -0.81 -7.59 0.36
CA GLU A 74 0.40 -7.32 -0.44
C GLU A 74 0.49 -5.85 -0.85
N VAL A 75 -0.65 -5.22 -1.13
CA VAL A 75 -0.73 -3.78 -1.41
C VAL A 75 -0.32 -2.96 -0.18
N VAL A 76 -0.83 -3.31 1.00
CA VAL A 76 -0.47 -2.64 2.27
C VAL A 76 1.02 -2.79 2.55
N ARG A 77 1.57 -4.01 2.41
CA ARG A 77 3.01 -4.28 2.52
C ARG A 77 3.84 -3.42 1.59
N TYR A 78 3.45 -3.36 0.32
CA TYR A 78 4.14 -2.55 -0.67
C TYR A 78 4.21 -1.07 -0.24
N VAL A 79 3.09 -0.47 0.15
CA VAL A 79 3.05 0.94 0.57
C VAL A 79 3.89 1.17 1.83
N LEU A 80 3.81 0.28 2.82
CA LEU A 80 4.63 0.36 4.04
C LEU A 80 6.13 0.29 3.74
N ILE A 81 6.55 -0.67 2.91
CA ILE A 81 7.97 -0.83 2.57
C ILE A 81 8.45 0.34 1.71
N TRP A 82 7.65 0.81 0.74
CA TRP A 82 8.03 1.91 -0.16
C TRP A 82 8.20 3.23 0.61
N THR A 83 7.26 3.54 1.51
CA THR A 83 7.38 4.75 2.35
C THR A 83 8.59 4.69 3.29
N ARG A 84 9.02 3.49 3.69
CA ARG A 84 10.26 3.27 4.48
C ARG A 84 11.54 3.31 3.63
N SER A 85 11.54 2.77 2.41
CA SER A 85 12.74 2.69 1.56
C SER A 85 13.15 4.05 0.99
N GLU A 86 12.18 4.90 0.63
CA GLU A 86 12.38 6.31 0.26
C GLU A 86 12.98 7.15 1.40
N THR A 87 12.91 6.66 2.63
CA THR A 87 13.32 7.37 3.84
C THR A 87 14.48 6.70 4.55
N ARG A 88 15.65 6.66 3.91
CA ARG A 88 16.92 6.40 4.64
C ARG A 88 17.23 7.43 5.76
N ARG A 89 16.40 8.47 5.96
CA ARG A 89 16.61 9.53 6.97
C ARG A 89 15.42 9.85 7.88
N HIS A 90 14.17 9.47 7.56
CA HIS A 90 13.00 9.79 8.40
C HIS A 90 11.88 8.75 8.26
N SER A 91 11.80 7.80 9.20
CA SER A 91 10.76 6.76 9.26
C SER A 91 9.35 7.31 8.97
N ALA A 92 8.58 6.57 8.16
CA ALA A 92 7.18 6.76 7.78
C ALA A 92 6.42 7.67 8.77
N ARG A 93 6.14 8.92 8.38
CA ARG A 93 5.69 9.92 9.36
C ARG A 93 4.34 9.63 9.98
N HIS A 94 3.44 8.83 9.39
CA HIS A 94 2.17 8.48 10.04
C HIS A 94 1.62 7.11 9.58
N LEU A 95 2.25 5.99 9.97
CA LEU A 95 1.46 4.75 10.13
C LEU A 95 0.58 4.96 11.36
N ARG A 96 -0.73 4.82 11.19
CA ARG A 96 -1.70 4.85 12.29
C ARG A 96 -2.63 3.68 12.10
N CYS A 97 -2.73 2.85 13.12
CA CYS A 97 -3.72 1.79 13.17
C CYS A 97 -4.78 2.17 14.20
N ALA A 98 -6.04 2.02 13.83
CA ALA A 98 -7.15 2.16 14.75
C ALA A 98 -8.02 0.91 14.68
N SER A 99 -8.54 0.45 15.81
CA SER A 99 -9.51 -0.63 15.86
C SER A 99 -10.56 -0.29 16.90
N ARG A 100 -11.82 -0.11 16.47
CA ARG A 100 -12.93 0.29 17.35
C ARG A 100 -14.21 -0.43 16.93
N GLY A 101 -14.80 -1.18 17.86
CA GLY A 101 -16.10 -1.82 17.65
C GLY A 101 -16.16 -2.78 16.47
N GLY A 102 -15.06 -3.52 16.21
CA GLY A 102 -14.96 -4.44 15.07
C GLY A 102 -14.49 -3.79 13.76
N ALA A 103 -14.51 -2.46 13.67
CA ALA A 103 -13.92 -1.75 12.55
C ALA A 103 -12.40 -1.59 12.73
N THR A 104 -11.65 -1.79 11.66
CA THR A 104 -10.18 -1.63 11.63
C THR A 104 -9.80 -0.64 10.55
N GLU A 105 -8.96 0.33 10.88
CA GLU A 105 -8.35 1.28 9.96
C GLU A 105 -6.83 1.14 10.00
N ILE A 106 -6.21 0.98 8.84
CA ILE A 106 -4.77 1.09 8.63
C ILE A 106 -4.53 2.31 7.76
N HIS A 107 -3.98 3.36 8.34
CA HIS A 107 -3.67 4.61 7.66
C HIS A 107 -2.17 4.75 7.48
N ILE A 108 -1.73 5.00 6.25
CA ILE A 108 -0.33 5.27 5.92
C ILE A 108 -0.27 6.65 5.25
N ALA A 109 0.43 7.60 5.85
CA ALA A 109 0.69 8.90 5.20
C ALA A 109 2.17 9.14 4.89
N PHE A 110 2.44 9.69 3.72
CA PHE A 110 3.78 10.07 3.28
C PHE A 110 3.78 11.27 2.34
N ARG A 111 4.57 12.31 2.70
CA ARG A 111 4.62 13.60 2.00
C ARG A 111 3.18 14.15 1.84
N ASN A 112 2.72 14.35 0.61
CA ASN A 112 1.40 14.89 0.30
C ASN A 112 0.40 13.79 -0.10
N ARG A 113 0.55 12.57 0.44
CA ARG A 113 -0.30 11.42 0.09
C ARG A 113 -0.68 10.62 1.31
N SER A 114 -1.87 10.04 1.29
CA SER A 114 -2.29 9.02 2.24
C SER A 114 -3.04 7.88 1.58
N TRP A 115 -2.90 6.71 2.19
CA TRP A 115 -3.53 5.45 1.85
C TRP A 115 -4.22 4.96 3.12
N SER A 116 -5.55 4.88 3.13
CA SER A 116 -6.32 4.30 4.23
C SER A 116 -6.94 2.99 3.77
N PHE A 117 -6.81 1.94 4.57
CA PHE A 117 -7.46 0.65 4.38
C PHE A 117 -8.44 0.48 5.53
N LEU A 118 -9.73 0.43 5.19
CA LEU A 118 -10.85 0.39 6.12
C LEU A 118 -11.48 -0.99 6.05
N LEU A 119 -11.72 -1.59 7.21
CA LEU A 119 -12.44 -2.85 7.39
C LEU A 119 -13.64 -2.54 8.28
N GLU A 120 -14.83 -2.49 7.71
CA GLU A 120 -16.09 -2.11 8.34
C GLU A 120 -16.99 -3.35 8.52
N GLY A 121 -16.53 -4.36 9.26
CA GLY A 121 -17.28 -5.61 9.53
C GLY A 121 -16.84 -6.81 8.67
N GLU A 122 -17.60 -7.92 8.70
CA GLU A 122 -17.20 -9.21 8.08
C GLU A 122 -17.07 -9.16 6.54
N HIS A 123 -17.68 -8.18 5.87
CA HIS A 123 -17.70 -8.14 4.40
C HIS A 123 -17.53 -6.75 3.79
N ASP A 124 -17.40 -5.69 4.60
CA ASP A 124 -17.22 -4.34 4.07
C ASP A 124 -15.76 -3.93 4.26
N ALA A 125 -15.09 -3.68 3.14
CA ALA A 125 -13.73 -3.21 3.11
C ALA A 125 -13.58 -2.14 2.05
N ALA A 126 -12.81 -1.10 2.35
CA ALA A 126 -12.60 0.00 1.43
C ALA A 126 -11.16 0.49 1.47
N PHE A 127 -10.73 1.03 0.33
CA PHE A 127 -9.48 1.75 0.20
C PHE A 127 -9.77 3.22 -0.10
N GLU A 128 -9.13 4.11 0.63
CA GLU A 128 -9.14 5.54 0.37
C GLU A 128 -7.75 6.04 0.04
N TYR A 129 -7.67 6.84 -1.01
CA TYR A 129 -6.46 7.56 -1.38
C TYR A 129 -6.72 9.05 -1.33
N ASN A 130 -5.77 9.81 -0.79
CA ASN A 130 -5.80 11.27 -0.82
C ASN A 130 -4.45 11.84 -1.25
N SER A 131 -4.47 12.87 -2.10
CA SER A 131 -3.32 13.66 -2.53
C SER A 131 -3.47 15.11 -2.05
N GLY A 132 -2.77 15.46 -0.98
CA GLY A 132 -2.73 16.84 -0.46
C GLY A 132 -2.12 17.85 -1.43
N ARG A 133 -1.35 17.41 -2.45
CA ARG A 133 -0.76 18.31 -3.46
C ARG A 133 -1.81 18.79 -4.48
N SER A 134 -2.74 17.93 -4.84
CA SER A 134 -3.72 18.20 -5.90
C SER A 134 -5.15 18.36 -5.38
N GLY A 135 -5.40 18.10 -4.08
CA GLY A 135 -6.75 18.04 -3.52
C GLY A 135 -7.59 16.87 -4.05
N PHE A 136 -6.96 15.92 -4.75
CA PHE A 136 -7.63 14.78 -5.36
C PHE A 136 -7.68 13.61 -4.38
N GLY A 137 -8.84 12.98 -4.25
CA GLY A 137 -9.02 11.76 -3.48
C GLY A 137 -10.12 10.88 -4.07
N PHE A 138 -10.10 9.61 -3.71
CA PHE A 138 -11.13 8.63 -4.10
C PHE A 138 -11.22 7.50 -3.09
N ARG A 139 -12.39 6.86 -3.05
CA ARG A 139 -12.66 5.62 -2.32
C ARG A 139 -13.03 4.53 -3.32
N ILE A 140 -12.52 3.32 -3.09
CA ILE A 140 -12.93 2.11 -3.83
C ILE A 140 -13.29 1.00 -2.85
N PRO A 141 -14.34 0.21 -3.12
CA PRO A 141 -14.60 -1.01 -2.37
C PRO A 141 -13.48 -2.01 -2.62
N LEU A 142 -13.15 -2.80 -1.60
CA LEU A 142 -12.18 -3.88 -1.66
C LEU A 142 -12.89 -5.21 -1.54
N THR A 143 -12.47 -6.18 -2.34
CA THR A 143 -12.85 -7.58 -2.15
C THR A 143 -11.67 -8.28 -1.49
N LEU A 144 -11.84 -8.70 -0.24
CA LEU A 144 -10.82 -9.44 0.48
C LEU A 144 -10.83 -10.91 0.04
N ARG A 145 -9.64 -11.47 -0.14
CA ARG A 145 -9.45 -12.92 -0.33
C ARG A 145 -9.39 -13.62 1.03
N ASP A 146 -9.56 -14.94 1.02
CA ASP A 146 -9.53 -15.75 2.23
C ASP A 146 -8.26 -15.49 3.06
N GLY A 147 -8.46 -15.19 4.35
CA GLY A 147 -7.39 -14.91 5.31
C GLY A 147 -6.82 -13.48 5.28
N GLU A 148 -7.20 -12.62 4.32
CA GLU A 148 -6.70 -11.24 4.26
C GLU A 148 -7.23 -10.37 5.40
N GLU A 149 -8.48 -10.56 5.79
CA GLU A 149 -9.08 -9.80 6.90
C GLU A 149 -8.31 -10.02 8.19
N GLU A 150 -8.05 -11.28 8.56
CA GLU A 150 -7.29 -11.61 9.76
C GLU A 150 -5.85 -11.07 9.67
N ALA A 151 -5.21 -11.18 8.51
CA ALA A 151 -3.86 -10.63 8.32
C ALA A 151 -3.80 -9.11 8.49
N LEU A 152 -4.84 -8.38 8.04
CA LEU A 152 -4.94 -6.93 8.23
C LEU A 152 -5.29 -6.56 9.67
N ARG A 153 -6.16 -7.33 10.35
CA ARG A 153 -6.44 -7.17 11.78
C ARG A 153 -5.22 -7.45 12.65
N GLN A 154 -4.37 -8.40 12.25
CA GLN A 154 -3.08 -8.62 12.90
C GLN A 154 -2.17 -7.42 12.71
N LEU A 155 -2.03 -6.93 11.47
CA LEU A 155 -1.21 -5.75 11.19
C LEU A 155 -1.67 -4.51 11.98
N SER A 156 -2.98 -4.30 12.14
CA SER A 156 -3.49 -3.16 12.90
C SER A 156 -3.18 -3.22 14.40
N ARG A 157 -2.80 -4.39 14.93
CA ARG A 157 -2.31 -4.56 16.31
C ARG A 157 -0.80 -4.30 16.42
N LEU A 158 -0.07 -4.29 15.30
CA LEU A 158 1.38 -4.13 15.25
C LEU A 158 1.85 -2.68 15.04
N GLY A 159 0.97 -1.78 14.62
CA GLY A 159 1.28 -0.37 14.32
C GLY A 159 0.73 0.59 15.36
#